data_AF-A0A1V3LB71-F1
#
_entry.id   AF-A0A1V3LB71-F1
#
_cell.length_a   1.000
_cell.length_b   1.000
_cell.length_c   1.000
_cell.angle_alpha   90.00
_cell.angle_beta   90.00
_cell.angle_gamma   90.00
#
_symmetry.space_group_name_H-M   'P 1'
#
loop_
_entity.id
_entity.type
_entity.pdbx_description
1 polymer ?
#
loop_
_entity_poly.entity_id
_entity_poly.type
_entity_poly.pdbx_seq_one_letter_code
_entity_poly.pdbx_strand_id
1 'polypeptide(L)'
;MRKGATLIELLIGLAIISIALSFTVPLWKTDNPKSILAKEQHRLYLFLRQIQGRAENSSEIWFILANRHPTTKRWCMTAQVKNDKLCDCLNPTACPKEVYAHFYYPYFAEKTMLISPKIYPVEVARFNGIRNTIDSNCFLLQAGEERTLFSFFNVGSLKLKPNQSASACAR
;
A
#
# COMPACT_ATOMS: atom_id res chain seq x y z
N MET A 1 25.51 52.55 27.80
CA MET A 1 26.68 51.79 27.29
C MET A 1 26.17 50.58 26.50
N ARG A 2 26.19 50.64 25.16
CA ARG A 2 25.85 49.48 24.31
C ARG A 2 27.07 48.57 24.26
N LYS A 3 27.03 47.42 24.93
CA LYS A 3 28.04 46.37 24.76
C LYS A 3 27.82 45.77 23.37
N GLY A 4 28.71 46.06 22.44
CA GLY A 4 28.67 45.49 21.09
C GLY A 4 28.94 43.98 21.19
N ALA A 5 28.10 43.18 20.53
CA ALA A 5 28.33 41.74 20.43
C ALA A 5 29.69 41.49 19.77
N THR A 6 30.47 40.58 20.33
CA THR A 6 31.75 40.19 19.74
C THR A 6 31.50 39.37 18.47
N LEU A 7 32.38 39.48 17.47
CA LEU A 7 32.27 38.73 16.19
C LEU A 7 32.10 37.22 16.44
N ILE A 8 32.75 36.72 17.50
CA ILE A 8 32.72 35.31 17.92
C ILE A 8 31.33 34.91 18.43
N GLU A 9 30.67 35.73 19.27
CA GLU A 9 29.29 35.44 19.72
C GLU A 9 28.31 35.40 18.55
N LEU A 10 28.51 36.25 17.54
CA LEU A 10 27.67 36.29 16.35
C LEU A 10 27.85 35.03 15.48
N LEU A 11 29.08 34.55 15.33
CA LEU A 11 29.38 33.29 14.63
C LEU A 11 28.85 32.07 15.38
N ILE A 12 28.99 32.03 16.70
CA ILE A 12 28.44 30.94 17.53
C ILE A 12 26.91 30.94 17.46
N GLY A 13 26.28 32.11 17.53
CA GLY A 13 24.83 32.24 17.38
C GLY A 13 24.35 31.73 16.02
N LEU A 14 25.01 32.10 14.93
CA LEU A 14 24.72 31.62 13.58
C LEU A 14 24.90 30.10 13.44
N ALA A 15 25.94 29.53 14.05
CA ALA A 15 26.17 28.09 14.03
C ALA A 15 25.06 27.33 14.77
N ILE A 16 24.65 27.80 15.95
CA ILE A 16 23.56 27.18 16.72
C ILE A 16 22.23 27.26 15.94
N ILE A 17 21.93 28.40 15.32
CA ILE A 17 20.72 28.57 14.50
C ILE A 17 20.74 27.63 13.28
N SER A 18 21.89 27.51 12.60
CA SER A 18 22.05 26.60 11.46
C SER A 18 21.86 25.12 11.84
N ILE A 19 22.41 24.72 12.99
CA ILE A 19 22.24 23.36 13.53
C ILE A 19 20.78 23.12 13.90
N ALA A 20 20.13 24.08 14.59
CA ALA A 20 18.72 23.97 14.96
C ALA A 20 17.79 23.85 13.74
N LEU A 21 18.04 24.64 12.69
CA LEU A 21 17.31 24.56 11.41
C LEU A 21 17.53 23.21 10.71
N SER A 22 18.73 22.61 10.83
CA SER A 22 19.02 21.30 10.26
C SER A 22 18.25 20.16 10.94
N PHE A 23 17.88 20.32 12.21
CA PHE A 23 17.05 19.36 12.94
C PHE A 23 15.55 19.55 12.74
N THR A 24 15.11 20.67 12.16
CA THR A 24 13.74 20.79 11.64
C THR A 24 13.59 20.00 10.35
N VAL A 25 13.64 18.67 10.46
CA VAL A 25 13.22 17.76 9.39
C VAL A 25 11.85 18.24 8.91
N PRO A 26 11.62 18.43 7.60
CA PRO A 26 10.39 19.01 7.14
C PRO A 26 9.25 18.03 7.42
N LEU A 27 8.52 18.27 8.52
CA LEU A 27 7.26 17.62 8.83
C LEU A 27 6.24 17.78 7.70
N TRP A 28 6.46 18.73 6.78
CA TRP A 28 5.64 18.93 5.59
C TRP A 28 5.88 17.88 4.50
N LYS A 29 7.04 17.21 4.49
CA LYS A 29 7.35 16.15 3.50
C LYS A 29 6.56 14.87 3.74
N THR A 30 6.05 14.66 4.96
CA THR A 30 5.27 13.47 5.34
C THR A 30 3.82 13.53 4.87
N ASP A 31 3.31 14.71 4.50
CA ASP A 31 1.94 14.87 3.99
C ASP A 31 1.86 15.07 2.48
N ASN A 32 2.97 14.86 1.77
CA ASN A 32 2.95 14.92 0.31
C ASN A 32 2.23 13.67 -0.25
N PRO A 33 1.12 13.81 -0.99
CA PRO A 33 0.39 12.68 -1.54
C PRO A 33 1.25 11.76 -2.42
N LYS A 34 2.25 12.30 -3.14
CA LYS A 34 3.21 11.50 -3.93
C LYS A 34 4.08 10.61 -3.06
N SER A 35 4.56 11.13 -1.93
CA SER A 35 5.43 10.37 -1.03
C SER A 35 4.64 9.31 -0.26
N ILE A 36 3.41 9.64 0.15
CA ILE A 36 2.46 8.71 0.76
C ILE A 36 2.16 7.56 -0.21
N LEU A 37 1.76 7.90 -1.46
CA LEU A 37 1.45 6.90 -2.48
C LEU A 37 2.65 6.01 -2.78
N ALA A 38 3.84 6.58 -2.98
CA ALA A 38 5.04 5.79 -3.29
C ALA A 38 5.40 4.80 -2.18
N LYS A 39 5.30 5.22 -0.91
CA LYS A 39 5.55 4.36 0.25
C LYS A 39 4.52 3.23 0.35
N GLU A 40 3.24 3.57 0.23
CA GLU A 40 2.15 2.59 0.31
C GLU A 40 2.20 1.61 -0.87
N GLN A 41 2.45 2.12 -2.08
CA GLN A 41 2.66 1.32 -3.29
C GLN A 41 3.78 0.31 -3.11
N HIS A 42 4.93 0.74 -2.59
CA HIS A 42 6.07 -0.15 -2.39
C HIS A 42 5.77 -1.25 -1.36
N ARG A 43 5.15 -0.89 -0.23
CA ARG A 43 4.75 -1.86 0.81
C ARG A 43 3.76 -2.88 0.27
N LEU A 44 2.73 -2.43 -0.44
CA LEU A 44 1.74 -3.30 -1.03
C LEU A 44 2.36 -4.20 -2.12
N TYR A 45 3.26 -3.67 -2.94
CA TYR A 45 4.01 -4.45 -3.93
C TYR A 45 4.82 -5.57 -3.27
N LEU A 46 5.56 -5.27 -2.19
CA LEU A 46 6.34 -6.27 -1.45
C LEU A 46 5.44 -7.35 -0.84
N PHE A 47 4.31 -6.95 -0.24
CA PHE A 47 3.32 -7.90 0.26
C PHE A 47 2.85 -8.85 -0.85
N LEU A 48 2.40 -8.31 -1.99
CA LEU A 48 1.92 -9.12 -3.10
C LEU A 48 3.03 -10.03 -3.66
N ARG A 49 4.27 -9.56 -3.78
CA ARG A 49 5.42 -10.38 -4.21
C ARG A 49 5.71 -11.51 -3.23
N GLN A 50 5.62 -11.26 -1.92
CA GLN A 50 5.80 -12.29 -0.91
C GLN A 50 4.70 -13.36 -1.03
N ILE A 51 3.45 -12.96 -1.25
CA ILE A 51 2.34 -13.90 -1.47
C ILE A 51 2.51 -14.68 -2.76
N GLN A 52 2.99 -14.06 -3.85
CA GLN A 52 3.33 -14.77 -5.09
C GLN A 52 4.35 -15.88 -4.84
N GLY A 53 5.46 -15.58 -4.14
CA GLY A 53 6.46 -16.59 -3.80
C GLY A 53 5.91 -17.72 -2.91
N ARG A 54 4.96 -17.43 -2.01
CA ARG A 54 4.25 -18.46 -1.23
C ARG A 54 3.36 -19.32 -2.10
N ALA A 55 2.63 -18.73 -3.04
CA ALA A 55 1.79 -19.47 -3.99
C ALA A 55 2.64 -20.41 -4.85
N GLU A 56 3.74 -19.93 -5.41
CA GLU A 56 4.71 -20.73 -6.18
C GLU A 56 5.27 -21.89 -5.34
N ASN A 57 5.68 -21.64 -4.10
CA ASN A 57 6.26 -22.68 -3.23
C ASN A 57 5.24 -23.72 -2.74
N SER A 58 3.99 -23.33 -2.55
CA SER A 58 2.92 -24.24 -2.10
C SER A 58 2.27 -25.01 -3.25
N SER A 59 2.44 -24.57 -4.49
CA SER A 59 1.66 -25.06 -5.65
C SER A 59 0.14 -24.96 -5.46
N GLU A 60 -0.31 -24.06 -4.58
CA GLU A 60 -1.72 -23.84 -4.30
C GLU A 60 -2.25 -22.61 -5.05
N ILE A 61 -3.58 -22.51 -5.11
CA ILE A 61 -4.26 -21.33 -5.63
C ILE A 61 -4.49 -20.38 -4.45
N TRP A 62 -4.06 -19.14 -4.60
CA TRP A 62 -4.24 -18.09 -3.61
C TRP A 62 -5.22 -17.04 -4.10
N PHE A 63 -6.22 -16.72 -3.28
CA PHE A 63 -7.16 -15.63 -3.50
C PHE A 63 -6.65 -14.35 -2.88
N ILE A 64 -6.67 -13.28 -3.67
CA ILE A 64 -6.37 -11.92 -3.24
C ILE A 64 -7.70 -11.17 -3.17
N LEU A 65 -8.15 -10.89 -1.97
CA LEU A 65 -9.39 -10.18 -1.67
C LEU A 65 -9.03 -8.77 -1.22
N ALA A 66 -9.80 -7.77 -1.63
CA ALA A 66 -9.71 -6.42 -1.08
C ALA A 66 -11.05 -6.04 -0.46
N ASN A 67 -11.04 -5.53 0.76
CA ASN A 67 -12.23 -5.00 1.40
C ASN A 67 -12.05 -3.50 1.67
N ARG A 68 -13.17 -2.77 1.62
CA ARG A 68 -13.23 -1.35 1.93
C ARG A 68 -14.51 -1.04 2.68
N HIS A 69 -14.37 -0.46 3.86
CA HIS A 69 -15.50 -0.04 4.65
C HIS A 69 -16.30 1.06 3.91
N PRO A 70 -17.62 0.94 3.78
CA PRO A 70 -18.44 1.85 2.96
C PRO A 70 -18.40 3.30 3.47
N THR A 71 -18.47 3.48 4.79
CA THR A 71 -18.49 4.80 5.45
C THR A 71 -17.10 5.39 5.65
N THR A 72 -16.22 4.70 6.39
CA THR A 72 -14.90 5.24 6.76
C THR A 72 -13.87 5.20 5.63
N LYS A 73 -14.18 4.53 4.51
CA LYS A 73 -13.28 4.30 3.36
C LYS A 73 -11.97 3.58 3.69
N ARG A 74 -11.78 3.15 4.94
CA ARG A 74 -10.66 2.29 5.35
C ARG A 74 -10.70 1.02 4.54
N TRP A 75 -9.55 0.63 4.02
CA TRP A 75 -9.40 -0.53 3.17
C TRP A 75 -8.33 -1.46 3.71
N CYS A 76 -8.38 -2.71 3.30
CA CYS A 76 -7.41 -3.74 3.64
C CYS A 76 -7.41 -4.81 2.54
N MET A 77 -6.40 -5.69 2.56
CA MET A 77 -6.36 -6.85 1.66
C MET A 77 -6.14 -8.13 2.44
N THR A 78 -6.76 -9.20 1.96
CA THR A 78 -6.52 -10.57 2.42
C THR A 78 -5.87 -11.34 1.27
N ALA A 79 -4.82 -12.09 1.58
CA ALA A 79 -4.30 -13.13 0.73
C ALA A 79 -4.50 -14.47 1.43
N GLN A 80 -5.27 -15.37 0.84
CA GLN A 80 -5.55 -16.68 1.45
C GLN A 80 -5.41 -17.81 0.45
N VAL A 81 -5.13 -19.01 0.93
CA VAL A 81 -5.27 -20.22 0.14
C VAL A 81 -6.74 -20.42 -0.24
N LYS A 82 -6.99 -20.94 -1.45
CA LYS A 82 -8.33 -21.26 -1.96
C LYS A 82 -9.06 -22.13 -0.95
N ASN A 83 -10.19 -21.62 -0.47
CA ASN A 83 -11.07 -22.27 0.48
C ASN A 83 -12.49 -21.76 0.25
N ASP A 84 -13.50 -22.54 0.64
CA ASP A 84 -14.91 -22.14 0.56
C ASP A 84 -15.22 -20.97 1.52
N LYS A 85 -14.48 -20.86 2.61
CA LYS A 85 -14.58 -19.76 3.56
C LYS A 85 -13.63 -18.62 3.16
N LEU A 86 -14.19 -17.44 2.91
CA LEU A 86 -13.44 -16.24 2.59
C LEU A 86 -13.24 -15.37 3.84
N CYS A 87 -12.03 -14.91 4.07
CA CYS A 87 -11.67 -14.14 5.25
C CYS A 87 -11.74 -12.64 4.99
N ASP A 88 -12.60 -11.98 5.77
CA ASP A 88 -12.74 -10.53 5.78
C ASP A 88 -11.62 -9.88 6.59
N CYS A 89 -10.77 -9.08 5.94
CA CYS A 89 -9.72 -8.33 6.60
C CYS A 89 -10.25 -7.20 7.52
N LEU A 90 -11.51 -6.76 7.39
CA LEU A 90 -12.12 -5.83 8.33
C LEU A 90 -12.53 -6.51 9.64
N ASN A 91 -12.68 -7.84 9.63
CA ASN A 91 -12.95 -8.65 10.81
C ASN A 91 -12.08 -9.92 10.84
N PRO A 92 -10.76 -9.79 11.07
CA PRO A 92 -9.82 -10.91 10.99
C PRO A 92 -10.10 -11.98 12.06
N THR A 93 -10.73 -11.63 13.17
CA THR A 93 -11.04 -12.58 14.26
C THR A 93 -12.11 -13.60 13.89
N ALA A 94 -12.95 -13.30 12.91
CA ALA A 94 -13.94 -14.22 12.38
C ALA A 94 -13.36 -15.20 11.34
N CYS A 95 -12.10 -15.00 10.90
CA CYS A 95 -11.44 -15.89 9.96
C CYS A 95 -11.07 -17.22 10.65
N PRO A 96 -11.55 -18.36 10.16
CA PRO A 96 -11.18 -19.66 10.70
C PRO A 96 -9.68 -19.92 10.57
N LYS A 97 -9.06 -20.47 11.61
CA LYS A 97 -7.60 -20.74 11.63
C LYS A 97 -7.14 -21.76 10.58
N GLU A 98 -8.06 -22.61 10.13
CA GLU A 98 -7.86 -23.57 9.03
C GLU A 98 -7.67 -22.89 7.67
N VAL A 99 -8.15 -21.66 7.50
CA VAL A 99 -7.89 -20.85 6.31
C VAL A 99 -6.54 -20.17 6.49
N TYR A 100 -5.52 -20.62 5.76
CA TYR A 100 -4.21 -19.99 5.77
C TYR A 100 -4.29 -18.61 5.09
N ALA A 101 -4.52 -17.57 5.89
CA ALA A 101 -4.74 -16.20 5.46
C ALA A 101 -3.66 -15.24 5.99
N HIS A 102 -3.27 -14.30 5.14
CA HIS A 102 -2.37 -13.18 5.42
C HIS A 102 -3.11 -11.88 5.18
N PHE A 103 -2.99 -10.94 6.12
CA PHE A 103 -3.70 -9.67 6.06
C PHE A 103 -2.72 -8.52 5.82
N TYR A 104 -3.12 -7.61 4.94
CA TYR A 104 -2.45 -6.35 4.69
C TYR A 104 -3.32 -5.19 5.18
N TYR A 105 -2.73 -4.35 6.03
CA TYR A 105 -3.35 -3.11 6.49
C TYR A 105 -2.52 -1.93 6.01
N PRO A 106 -3.16 -0.90 5.42
CA PRO A 106 -2.44 0.26 4.92
C PRO A 106 -1.81 1.05 6.06
N TYR A 107 -0.59 1.53 5.84
CA TYR A 107 0.09 2.37 6.84
C TYR A 107 -0.55 3.76 6.91
N PHE A 108 -1.00 4.25 5.75
CA PHE A 108 -1.68 5.53 5.63
C PHE A 108 -3.18 5.32 5.37
N ALA A 109 -3.85 4.55 6.25
CA ALA A 109 -5.24 4.12 6.07
C ALA A 109 -6.24 5.27 5.84
N GLU A 110 -5.97 6.46 6.39
CA GLU A 110 -6.84 7.63 6.27
C GLU A 110 -6.47 8.54 5.09
N LYS A 111 -5.29 8.33 4.48
CA LYS A 111 -4.78 9.14 3.36
C LYS A 111 -4.70 8.37 2.05
N THR A 112 -5.04 7.09 2.07
CA THR A 112 -4.99 6.20 0.91
C THR A 112 -6.31 5.49 0.70
N MET A 113 -6.63 5.22 -0.55
CA MET A 113 -7.85 4.49 -0.93
C MET A 113 -7.51 3.44 -1.98
N LEU A 114 -8.06 2.25 -1.78
CA LEU A 114 -8.12 1.21 -2.82
C LEU A 114 -9.43 1.34 -3.60
N ILE A 115 -9.32 1.32 -4.93
CA ILE A 115 -10.43 1.37 -5.87
C ILE A 115 -10.30 0.17 -6.81
N SER A 116 -11.29 -0.72 -6.80
CA SER A 116 -11.33 -1.89 -7.69
C SER A 116 -12.77 -2.15 -8.09
N PRO A 117 -13.03 -2.65 -9.31
CA PRO A 117 -14.36 -3.17 -9.69
C PRO A 117 -14.76 -4.39 -8.86
N LYS A 118 -13.78 -5.13 -8.32
CA LYS A 118 -14.00 -6.30 -7.47
C LYS A 118 -13.64 -5.94 -6.03
N ILE A 119 -14.61 -6.07 -5.14
CA ILE A 119 -14.42 -5.90 -3.70
C ILE A 119 -14.97 -7.17 -3.05
N TYR A 120 -14.43 -7.51 -1.87
CA TYR A 120 -14.90 -8.59 -1.03
C TYR A 120 -16.45 -8.65 -1.03
N PRO A 121 -17.05 -9.83 -1.25
CA PRO A 121 -16.43 -11.16 -1.21
C PRO A 121 -15.79 -11.64 -2.53
N VAL A 122 -15.70 -10.81 -3.57
CA VAL A 122 -15.11 -11.21 -4.86
C VAL A 122 -13.60 -11.00 -4.86
N GLU A 123 -12.85 -11.96 -5.39
CA GLU A 123 -11.39 -11.86 -5.52
C GLU A 123 -10.97 -10.79 -6.54
N VAL A 124 -10.05 -9.93 -6.12
CA VAL A 124 -9.38 -8.97 -7.00
C VAL A 124 -8.39 -9.68 -7.88
N ALA A 125 -7.68 -10.70 -7.38
CA ALA A 125 -6.77 -11.49 -8.18
C ALA A 125 -6.66 -12.92 -7.64
N ARG A 126 -6.18 -13.81 -8.49
CA ARG A 126 -5.94 -15.21 -8.15
C ARG A 126 -4.52 -15.56 -8.54
N PHE A 127 -3.66 -15.94 -7.59
CA PHE A 127 -2.30 -16.40 -7.90
C PHE A 127 -2.32 -17.92 -7.97
N ASN A 128 -1.92 -18.48 -9.10
CA ASN A 128 -1.89 -19.91 -9.32
C ASN A 128 -0.44 -20.42 -9.21
N GLY A 129 -0.12 -21.13 -8.14
CA GLY A 129 1.21 -21.71 -7.92
C GLY A 129 1.63 -22.76 -8.94
N ILE A 130 0.68 -23.46 -9.57
CA ILE A 130 0.96 -24.59 -10.49
C ILE A 130 1.38 -24.09 -11.87
N ARG A 131 0.71 -23.05 -12.37
CA ARG A 131 0.94 -22.51 -13.72
C ARG A 131 1.70 -21.19 -13.72
N ASN A 132 2.01 -20.65 -12.54
CA ASN A 132 2.45 -19.27 -12.33
C ASN A 132 1.60 -18.25 -13.10
N THR A 133 0.28 -18.46 -13.12
CA THR A 133 -0.67 -17.58 -13.80
C THR A 133 -1.40 -16.71 -12.80
N ILE A 134 -1.74 -15.49 -13.19
CA ILE A 134 -2.60 -14.61 -12.41
C ILE A 134 -3.80 -14.22 -13.24
N ASP A 135 -5.03 -14.44 -12.75
CA ASP A 135 -6.23 -14.00 -13.46
C ASP A 135 -6.16 -12.48 -13.69
N SER A 136 -6.26 -12.07 -14.96
CA SER A 136 -6.13 -10.67 -15.38
C SER A 136 -7.18 -9.79 -14.72
N ASN A 137 -6.75 -9.03 -13.73
CA ASN A 137 -7.55 -8.04 -13.03
C ASN A 137 -6.62 -6.89 -12.62
N CYS A 138 -7.23 -5.86 -12.05
CA CYS A 138 -6.49 -4.71 -11.57
C CYS A 138 -7.17 -4.08 -10.35
N PHE A 139 -6.44 -3.17 -9.73
CA PHE A 139 -6.99 -2.19 -8.82
C PHE A 139 -6.12 -0.94 -8.84
N LEU A 140 -6.67 0.16 -8.36
CA LEU A 140 -5.99 1.43 -8.20
C LEU A 140 -5.73 1.68 -6.72
N LEU A 141 -4.53 2.18 -6.44
CA LEU A 141 -4.18 2.79 -5.17
C LEU A 141 -4.11 4.29 -5.38
N GLN A 142 -4.82 5.06 -4.55
CA GLN A 142 -4.90 6.52 -4.63
C GLN A 142 -4.47 7.16 -3.31
N ALA A 143 -3.74 8.27 -3.40
CA ALA A 143 -3.51 9.20 -2.28
C ALA A 143 -3.66 10.64 -2.79
N GLY A 144 -4.64 11.39 -2.26
CA GLY A 144 -5.00 12.70 -2.84
C GLY A 144 -5.38 12.56 -4.32
N GLU A 145 -4.73 13.36 -5.19
CA GLU A 145 -4.88 13.31 -6.65
C GLU A 145 -3.96 12.27 -7.33
N GLU A 146 -3.00 11.72 -6.60
CA GLU A 146 -2.02 10.79 -7.14
C GLU A 146 -2.60 9.37 -7.16
N ARG A 147 -2.35 8.64 -8.26
CA ARG A 147 -2.87 7.29 -8.48
C ARG A 147 -1.84 6.37 -9.10
N THR A 148 -1.85 5.11 -8.67
CA THR A 148 -1.09 4.02 -9.30
C THR A 148 -2.00 2.82 -9.55
N LEU A 149 -1.97 2.29 -10.77
CA LEU A 149 -2.65 1.07 -11.16
C LEU A 149 -1.76 -0.15 -10.89
N PHE A 150 -2.29 -1.10 -10.15
CA PHE A 150 -1.77 -2.46 -10.03
C PHE A 150 -2.48 -3.31 -11.07
N SER A 151 -1.72 -3.81 -12.05
CA SER A 151 -2.24 -4.66 -13.11
C SER A 151 -1.61 -6.04 -13.00
N PHE A 152 -2.47 -7.05 -12.88
CA PHE A 152 -2.08 -8.45 -12.92
C PHE A 152 -2.21 -8.99 -14.34
N PHE A 153 -1.22 -9.75 -14.79
CA PHE A 153 -1.23 -10.40 -16.09
C PHE A 153 -1.18 -11.91 -15.94
N ASN A 154 -1.78 -12.62 -16.89
CA ASN A 154 -1.88 -14.08 -16.96
C ASN A 154 -0.53 -14.82 -16.91
N VAL A 155 0.59 -14.12 -17.07
CA VAL A 155 1.97 -14.66 -17.00
C VAL A 155 2.64 -14.48 -15.63
N GLY A 156 1.89 -14.27 -14.55
CA GLY A 156 2.47 -14.10 -13.21
C GLY A 156 2.99 -12.69 -12.91
N SER A 157 3.00 -11.79 -13.91
CA SER A 157 3.59 -10.47 -13.75
C SER A 157 2.64 -9.46 -13.07
N LEU A 158 3.17 -8.75 -12.08
CA LEU A 158 2.57 -7.60 -11.44
C LEU A 158 3.20 -6.32 -12.01
N LYS A 159 2.45 -5.52 -12.77
CA LYS A 159 2.94 -4.23 -13.30
C LYS A 159 2.29 -3.05 -12.59
N LEU A 160 3.10 -2.04 -12.36
CA LEU A 160 2.67 -0.77 -11.77
C LEU A 160 2.63 0.28 -12.88
N LYS A 161 1.50 0.97 -13.05
CA LYS A 161 1.36 2.09 -13.99
C LYS A 161 0.98 3.36 -13.23
N PRO A 162 1.84 4.40 -13.19
CA PRO A 162 1.51 5.65 -12.53
C PRO A 162 0.48 6.46 -13.31
N ASN A 163 -0.20 7.39 -12.62
CA ASN A 163 -1.06 8.43 -13.16
C ASN A 163 -2.16 7.94 -14.10
N GLN A 164 -2.83 6.85 -13.71
CA GLN A 164 -3.94 6.28 -14.47
C GLN A 164 -5.29 6.83 -14.01
N SER A 165 -6.25 6.92 -14.94
CA SER A 165 -7.62 7.30 -14.63
C SER A 165 -8.31 6.26 -13.75
N ALA A 166 -9.33 6.68 -12.99
CA ALA A 166 -10.16 5.77 -12.20
C ALA A 166 -10.83 4.69 -13.07
N SER A 167 -11.09 4.99 -14.34
CA SER A 167 -11.67 4.09 -15.33
C SER A 167 -10.67 3.10 -15.95
N ALA A 168 -9.36 3.22 -15.67
CA ALA A 168 -8.35 2.34 -16.24
C ALA A 168 -8.53 0.87 -15.86
N CYS A 169 -9.28 0.60 -14.79
CA CYS A 169 -9.60 -0.73 -14.30
C CYS A 169 -11.07 -1.16 -14.54
N ALA A 170 -11.82 -0.43 -15.37
CA ALA A 170 -13.25 -0.66 -15.61
C ALA A 170 -13.56 -1.46 -16.89
N ARG A 171 -12.62 -2.28 -17.38
CA ARG A 171 -12.80 -3.13 -18.57
C ARG A 171 -12.65 -4.59 -18.23
#